data_AF-A0A239WP54-F1
#
_entry.id   AF-A0A239WP54-F1
#
_cell.length_a   1.000
_cell.length_b   1.000
_cell.length_c   1.000
_cell.angle_alpha   90.00
_cell.angle_beta   90.00
_cell.angle_gamma   90.00
#
_symmetry.space_group_name_H-M   'P 1'
#
loop_
_entity.id
_entity.type
_entity.pdbx_description
1 polymer ?
#
loop_
_entity_poly.entity_id
_entity_poly.type
_entity_poly.pdbx_seq_one_letter_code
_entity_poly.pdbx_strand_id
1 'polypeptide(L)' 'MDFEDAIQIFCAHQIKKIDGIITRNIKDFSTSEIDVFTPDEVIIYIN' A
#
# COMPACT_ATOMS: atom_id res chain seq x y z
N MET A 1 -8.91 -5.86 -7.31
CA MET A 1 -8.10 -6.57 -6.32
C MET A 1 -7.86 -7.95 -6.90
N ASP A 2 -6.67 -8.14 -7.43
CA ASP A 2 -6.20 -9.41 -7.99
C ASP A 2 -5.42 -10.21 -6.92
N PHE A 3 -5.03 -11.44 -7.24
CA PHE A 3 -4.32 -12.32 -6.29
C PHE A 3 -3.01 -11.68 -5.76
N GLU A 4 -2.26 -11.00 -6.63
CA GLU A 4 -1.02 -10.31 -6.26
C GLU A 4 -1.27 -9.21 -5.22
N ASP A 5 -2.36 -8.43 -5.38
CA ASP A 5 -2.72 -7.36 -4.43
C ASP A 5 -2.97 -7.93 -3.02
N ALA A 6 -3.72 -9.04 -2.94
CA ALA A 6 -4.04 -9.68 -1.67
C ALA A 6 -2.77 -10.20 -0.95
N ILE A 7 -1.83 -10.79 -1.69
CA ILE A 7 -0.54 -11.22 -1.14
C ILE A 7 0.27 -10.01 -0.68
N GLN A 8 0.31 -8.92 -1.46
CA GLN A 8 1.03 -7.72 -1.09
C GLN A 8 0.48 -7.09 0.20
N ILE A 9 -0.85 -6.97 0.35
CA ILE A 9 -1.51 -6.50 1.58
C ILE A 9 -1.14 -7.40 2.77
N PHE A 10 -1.26 -8.72 2.60
CA PHE A 10 -0.91 -9.67 3.65
C PHE A 10 0.56 -9.53 4.08
N CYS A 11 1.49 -9.50 3.14
CA CYS A 11 2.91 -9.36 3.42
C CYS A 11 3.23 -8.05 4.14
N ALA A 12 2.67 -6.93 3.66
CA ALA A 12 2.84 -5.64 4.30
C ALA A 12 2.33 -5.68 5.76
N HIS A 13 1.24 -6.40 6.04
CA HIS A 13 0.65 -6.47 7.39
C HIS A 13 1.50 -7.26 8.37
N GLN A 14 2.20 -8.30 7.88
CA GLN A 14 3.04 -9.16 8.72
C GLN A 14 4.38 -8.52 9.08
N ILE A 15 4.88 -7.56 8.30
CA ILE A 15 6.20 -6.98 8.50
C ILE A 15 6.10 -5.68 9.30
N LYS A 16 6.48 -5.73 10.58
CA LYS A 16 6.37 -4.63 11.56
C LYS A 16 6.97 -3.26 11.16
N LYS A 17 7.82 -3.20 10.13
CA LYS A 17 8.50 -1.98 9.66
C LYS A 17 8.02 -1.53 8.28
N ILE A 18 6.90 -2.05 7.81
CA ILE A 18 6.24 -1.55 6.61
C ILE A 18 5.08 -0.67 7.07
N ASP A 19 5.22 0.62 6.79
CA ASP A 19 4.24 1.64 7.20
C ASP A 19 3.16 1.87 6.14
N GLY A 20 3.39 1.44 4.89
CA GLY A 20 2.48 1.72 3.79
C GLY A 20 2.80 0.96 2.51
N ILE A 21 1.81 0.91 1.63
CA ILE A 21 1.93 0.45 0.25
C ILE A 21 1.87 1.67 -0.68
N ILE A 22 2.78 1.75 -1.65
CA ILE A 22 2.78 2.80 -2.67
C ILE A 22 2.31 2.20 -3.99
N THR A 23 1.21 2.72 -4.54
CA THR A 23 0.62 2.21 -5.79
C THR A 23 -0.11 3.30 -6.55
N ARG A 24 -0.23 3.15 -7.87
CA ARG A 24 -1.09 4.00 -8.70
C ARG A 24 -2.55 3.50 -8.75
N ASN A 25 -2.82 2.32 -8.20
CA ASN A 25 -4.12 1.66 -8.29
C ASN A 25 -4.79 1.52 -6.92
N ILE A 26 -5.08 2.64 -6.26
CA ILE A 26 -5.62 2.66 -4.89
C ILE A 26 -6.92 1.86 -4.76
N LYS A 27 -7.76 1.85 -5.80
CA LYS A 27 -9.06 1.18 -5.80
C LYS A 27 -8.96 -0.30 -5.41
N ASP A 28 -7.91 -0.97 -5.88
CA ASP A 28 -7.71 -2.39 -5.64
C ASP A 28 -7.17 -2.72 -4.25
N PHE A 29 -6.75 -1.70 -3.49
CA PHE A 29 -6.29 -1.80 -2.10
C PHE A 29 -7.29 -1.20 -1.12
N SER A 30 -8.55 -1.00 -1.53
CA SER A 30 -9.60 -0.39 -0.70
C SER A 30 -9.95 -1.18 0.58
N THR A 31 -9.55 -2.45 0.66
CA THR A 31 -9.69 -3.29 1.85
C THR A 31 -8.40 -3.41 2.67
N SER A 32 -7.35 -2.69 2.29
CA SER A 32 -6.07 -2.69 3.02
C SER A 32 -6.25 -2.07 4.40
N GLU A 33 -5.80 -2.76 5.44
CA GLU A 33 -5.71 -2.23 6.81
C GLU A 33 -4.41 -1.43 7.03
N ILE A 34 -3.54 -1.39 6.03
CA ILE A 34 -2.30 -0.63 6.00
C ILE A 34 -2.50 0.56 5.07
N ASP A 35 -1.87 1.68 5.39
CA ASP A 35 -1.96 2.89 4.60
C ASP A 35 -1.53 2.65 3.15
N VAL A 36 -2.29 3.20 2.21
CA VAL A 36 -2.04 3.09 0.78
C VAL A 36 -1.90 4.49 0.22
N PHE A 37 -0.77 4.74 -0.44
CA PHE A 37 -0.42 6.04 -0.98
C PHE A 37 -0.24 5.97 -2.49
N THR A 38 -0.60 7.06 -3.16
CA THR A 38 -0.09 7.36 -4.49
C THR A 38 1.39 7.73 -4.45
N PRO A 39 2.12 7.55 -5.56
CA PRO A 39 3.48 8.07 -5.68
C PRO A 39 3.58 9.57 -5.40
N ASP A 40 2.59 10.37 -5.84
CA ASP A 40 2.61 11.82 -5.68
C ASP A 40 2.50 12.24 -4.20
N GLU A 41 1.65 11.56 -3.42
CA GLU A 41 1.55 11.78 -1.97
C GLU A 41 2.86 11.50 -1.25
N VAL A 42 3.56 10.43 -1.64
CA VAL A 42 4.84 10.07 -1.01
C VAL A 42 5.94 11.06 -1.41
N ILE A 43 5.98 11.51 -2.66
CA ILE A 43 6.94 12.53 -3.10
C ILE A 43 6.78 13.82 -2.27
N ILE A 44 5.55 14.22 -1.94
CA ILE A 44 5.31 15.37 -1.06
C ILE A 44 5.81 15.09 0.37
N TYR A 45 5.64 13.86 0.88
CA TYR A 45 6.04 13.50 2.24
C TYR A 45 7.56 13.43 2.46
N ILE A 46 8.32 13.03 1.43
CA ILE A 46 9.78 12.80 1.55
C ILE A 46 10.65 14.01 1.15
N ASN A 47 10.06 15.06 0.59
CA ASN A 47 10.74 16.32 0.25
C ASN A 47 10.65 17.33 1.41
#